data_AF-A4I7M3-F1
#
_entry.id   AF-A4I7M3-F1
#
_cell.length_a   1.000
_cell.length_b   1.000
_cell.length_c   1.000
_cell.angle_alpha   90.00
_cell.angle_beta   90.00
_cell.angle_gamma   90.00
#
_symmetry.space_group_name_H-M   'P 1'
#
loop_
_entity.id
_entity.type
_entity.pdbx_description
1 polymer ?
#
loop_
_entity_poly.entity_id
_entity_poly.type
_entity_poly.pdbx_seq_one_letter_code
_entity_poly.pdbx_strand_id
1 'polypeptide(L)'
;MHRFRRFAPVHAWTAVRCVFQSKEFLAASKELPTTPEGRNPYDVLEVTVTRATTLDEVSKQFRSLVVKYHPDKPGGSTEKMAEVNLAYKIVKENHDAMLRRMKEAESTIKANEAYRQHKHARASRDEDLGRSGGLNRRNSRATREAAEPTGLRRTRSLKEIEAQWAKYKEDTEAAVRSMCNRYELAIQQGKFFRKSATLNEITVRERWLRKSFAKGVWEDVHELRGELLRRGTRSAQQSELAEEMVSFASTTQRKLNENFQRLTQESVQLQSRMLVERVFFMVCSVILLVKVWRWFVGFTFNNTLTVKLKRGFLSQ
;
A
#
# COMPACT_ATOMS: atom_id res chain seq x y z
N MET A 1 -12.55 -57.62 -48.59
CA MET A 1 -13.40 -56.58 -49.21
C MET A 1 -13.24 -55.27 -48.46
N HIS A 2 -12.31 -54.40 -48.87
CA HIS A 2 -12.11 -53.08 -48.27
C HIS A 2 -13.04 -52.05 -48.92
N ARG A 3 -14.07 -51.60 -48.20
CA ARG A 3 -14.99 -50.57 -48.70
C ARG A 3 -14.48 -49.20 -48.27
N PHE A 4 -13.79 -48.52 -49.18
CA PHE A 4 -13.32 -47.14 -49.03
C PHE A 4 -14.50 -46.21 -48.71
N ARG A 5 -14.51 -45.66 -47.50
CA ARG A 5 -15.46 -44.62 -47.08
C ARG A 5 -14.98 -43.30 -47.68
N ARG A 6 -15.70 -42.80 -48.68
CA ARG A 6 -15.47 -41.50 -49.32
C ARG A 6 -15.46 -40.41 -48.25
N PHE A 7 -14.39 -39.62 -48.19
CA PHE A 7 -14.34 -38.38 -47.43
C PHE A 7 -15.27 -37.36 -48.09
N ALA A 8 -16.32 -36.96 -47.37
CA ALA A 8 -17.14 -35.81 -47.74
C ALA A 8 -16.38 -34.52 -47.39
N PRO A 9 -16.53 -33.43 -48.17
CA PRO A 9 -15.62 -32.30 -48.14
C PRO A 9 -15.77 -31.46 -46.87
N VAL A 10 -14.62 -31.02 -46.37
CA VAL A 10 -14.45 -30.10 -45.24
C VAL A 10 -15.23 -28.83 -45.54
N HIS A 11 -16.33 -28.63 -44.82
CA HIS A 11 -17.08 -27.38 -44.85
C HIS A 11 -16.13 -26.26 -44.45
N ALA A 12 -15.96 -25.25 -45.30
CA ALA A 12 -15.13 -24.09 -45.01
C ALA A 12 -15.57 -23.50 -43.67
N TRP A 13 -14.69 -23.58 -42.67
CA TRP A 13 -14.92 -23.00 -41.36
C TRP A 13 -15.10 -21.50 -41.58
N THR A 14 -16.32 -20.99 -41.41
CA THR A 14 -16.56 -19.56 -41.25
C THR A 14 -15.72 -19.11 -40.06
N ALA A 15 -14.56 -18.52 -40.35
CA ALA A 15 -13.64 -18.01 -39.33
C ALA A 15 -14.36 -16.90 -38.55
N VAL A 16 -14.89 -17.24 -37.38
CA VAL A 16 -15.38 -16.26 -36.41
C VAL A 16 -14.13 -15.61 -35.81
N ARG A 17 -13.94 -14.31 -36.04
CA ARG A 17 -12.81 -13.56 -35.50
C ARG A 17 -13.08 -13.28 -34.02
N CYS A 18 -12.38 -13.96 -33.11
CA CYS A 18 -12.43 -13.63 -31.68
C CYS A 18 -11.71 -12.29 -31.42
N VAL A 19 -12.44 -11.35 -30.83
CA VAL A 19 -11.91 -10.04 -30.40
C VAL A 19 -11.49 -10.15 -28.93
N PHE A 20 -10.25 -9.76 -28.61
CA PHE A 20 -9.75 -9.73 -27.22
C PHE A 20 -9.59 -8.28 -26.75
N GLN A 21 -10.43 -7.84 -25.82
CA GLN A 21 -10.36 -6.48 -25.28
C GLN A 21 -9.62 -6.46 -23.93
N SER A 22 -8.75 -5.47 -23.74
CA SER A 22 -7.95 -5.32 -22.51
C SER A 22 -8.78 -4.80 -21.33
N LYS A 23 -8.28 -4.91 -20.09
CA LYS A 23 -8.98 -4.39 -18.89
C LYS A 23 -9.16 -2.87 -18.95
N GLU A 24 -8.18 -2.19 -19.54
CA GLU A 24 -8.18 -0.75 -19.77
C GLU A 24 -9.27 -0.37 -20.78
N PHE A 25 -9.41 -1.14 -21.87
CA PHE A 25 -10.50 -0.96 -22.82
C PHE A 25 -11.85 -1.17 -22.15
N LEU A 26 -12.03 -2.25 -21.39
CA LEU A 26 -13.29 -2.53 -20.70
C LEU A 26 -13.66 -1.44 -19.68
N ALA A 27 -12.67 -0.78 -19.07
CA ALA A 27 -12.90 0.37 -18.21
C ALA A 27 -13.34 1.59 -19.02
N ALA A 28 -12.66 1.87 -20.13
CA ALA A 28 -12.94 3.03 -20.99
C ALA A 28 -14.25 2.87 -21.80
N SER A 29 -14.61 1.64 -22.19
CA SER A 29 -15.73 1.34 -23.08
C SER A 29 -17.10 1.51 -22.43
N LYS A 30 -17.16 1.61 -21.09
CA LYS A 30 -18.42 1.79 -20.35
C LYS A 30 -19.18 3.06 -20.73
N GLU A 31 -18.47 4.06 -21.24
CA GLU A 31 -19.04 5.36 -21.63
C GLU A 31 -19.24 5.49 -23.15
N LEU A 32 -19.03 4.43 -23.95
CA LEU A 32 -19.33 4.49 -25.38
C LEU A 32 -20.83 4.40 -25.63
N PRO A 33 -21.36 5.15 -26.62
CA PRO A 33 -22.68 4.86 -27.16
C PRO A 33 -22.72 3.43 -27.69
N THR A 34 -23.81 2.75 -27.37
CA THR A 34 -24.02 1.35 -27.74
C THR A 34 -24.88 1.24 -29.00
N THR A 35 -24.71 0.18 -29.77
CA THR A 35 -25.64 -0.17 -30.86
C THR A 35 -27.05 -0.46 -30.31
N PRO A 36 -28.12 -0.40 -31.13
CA PRO A 36 -29.49 -0.71 -30.68
C PRO A 36 -29.64 -2.10 -30.03
N GLU A 37 -28.80 -3.06 -30.41
CA GLU A 37 -28.69 -4.41 -29.82
C GLU A 37 -27.99 -4.44 -28.45
N GLY A 38 -27.55 -3.29 -27.91
CA GLY A 38 -26.79 -3.25 -26.66
C GLY A 38 -25.34 -3.76 -26.80
N ARG A 39 -24.82 -3.91 -28.03
CA ARG A 39 -23.44 -4.36 -28.28
C ARG A 39 -22.47 -3.20 -28.47
N ASN A 40 -21.24 -3.40 -28.01
CA ASN A 40 -20.15 -2.45 -28.22
C ASN A 40 -19.88 -2.28 -29.72
N PRO A 41 -19.81 -1.05 -30.24
CA PRO A 41 -19.62 -0.81 -31.67
C PRO A 41 -18.30 -1.39 -32.20
N TYR A 42 -17.25 -1.52 -31.38
CA TYR A 42 -15.99 -2.17 -31.79
C TYR A 42 -16.12 -3.69 -31.93
N ASP A 43 -16.94 -4.31 -31.08
CA ASP A 43 -17.17 -5.75 -31.13
C ASP A 43 -18.03 -6.11 -32.36
N VAL A 44 -19.00 -5.25 -32.72
CA VAL A 44 -19.80 -5.39 -33.96
C VAL A 44 -18.94 -5.26 -35.21
N LEU A 45 -17.95 -4.36 -35.20
CA LEU A 45 -16.98 -4.24 -36.29
C LEU A 45 -15.90 -5.34 -36.27
N GLU A 46 -15.92 -6.25 -35.29
CA GLU A 46 -14.92 -7.30 -35.10
C GLU A 46 -13.48 -6.74 -35.01
N VAL A 47 -13.29 -5.59 -34.35
CA VAL A 47 -11.99 -4.91 -34.18
C VAL A 47 -11.48 -5.03 -32.74
N THR A 48 -10.28 -5.59 -32.59
CA THR A 48 -9.51 -5.51 -31.34
C THR A 48 -8.90 -4.13 -31.19
N VAL A 49 -9.28 -3.41 -30.14
CA VAL A 49 -8.79 -2.05 -29.90
C VAL A 49 -7.49 -2.10 -29.12
N THR A 50 -6.44 -1.58 -29.74
CA THR A 50 -5.14 -1.32 -29.13
C THR A 50 -4.83 0.17 -29.19
N ARG A 51 -3.78 0.63 -28.49
CA ARG A 51 -3.37 2.05 -28.55
C ARG A 51 -2.95 2.51 -29.94
N ALA A 52 -2.51 1.57 -30.78
CA ALA A 52 -2.06 1.83 -32.14
C ALA A 52 -3.18 1.67 -33.15
N THR A 53 -4.37 1.22 -32.74
CA THR A 53 -5.49 1.04 -33.66
C THR A 53 -5.88 2.39 -34.22
N THR A 54 -5.79 2.51 -35.54
CA THR A 54 -6.13 3.75 -36.26
C THR A 54 -7.51 3.65 -36.89
N LEU A 55 -8.10 4.81 -37.17
CA LEU A 55 -9.39 4.88 -37.87
C LEU A 55 -9.34 4.25 -39.27
N ASP A 56 -8.16 4.18 -39.93
CA ASP A 56 -7.99 3.49 -41.21
C ASP A 56 -8.16 1.96 -41.06
N GLU A 57 -7.63 1.35 -39.98
CA GLU A 57 -7.84 -0.08 -39.71
C GLU A 57 -9.32 -0.40 -39.47
N VAL A 58 -10.01 0.45 -38.71
CA VAL A 58 -11.45 0.37 -38.51
C VAL A 58 -12.18 0.50 -39.86
N SER A 59 -11.77 1.43 -40.71
CA SER A 59 -12.37 1.66 -42.04
C SER A 59 -12.13 0.50 -43.01
N LYS A 60 -10.95 -0.14 -42.97
CA LYS A 60 -10.64 -1.36 -43.72
C LYS A 60 -11.55 -2.51 -43.29
N GLN A 61 -11.73 -2.69 -41.99
CA GLN A 61 -12.60 -3.75 -41.46
C GLN A 61 -14.06 -3.49 -41.79
N PHE A 62 -14.53 -2.25 -41.66
CA PHE A 62 -15.86 -1.83 -42.09
C PHE A 62 -16.10 -2.16 -43.57
N ARG A 63 -15.18 -1.82 -44.47
CA ARG A 63 -15.29 -2.17 -45.91
C ARG A 63 -15.39 -3.68 -46.14
N SER A 64 -14.60 -4.47 -45.40
CA SER A 64 -14.68 -5.95 -45.47
C SER A 64 -16.05 -6.48 -45.04
N LEU A 65 -16.61 -5.93 -43.96
CA LEU A 65 -17.93 -6.32 -43.46
C LEU A 65 -19.07 -5.87 -44.39
N VAL A 66 -18.98 -4.69 -44.99
CA VAL A 66 -19.92 -4.22 -46.01
C VAL A 66 -19.93 -5.16 -47.21
N VAL A 67 -18.76 -5.56 -47.69
CA VAL A 67 -18.62 -6.52 -48.79
C VAL A 67 -19.15 -7.90 -48.41
N LYS A 68 -19.15 -8.28 -47.13
CA LYS A 68 -19.67 -9.56 -46.63
C LYS A 68 -21.19 -9.55 -46.46
N TYR A 69 -21.76 -8.45 -45.98
CA TYR A 69 -23.19 -8.34 -45.64
C TYR A 69 -24.04 -7.58 -46.67
N HIS A 70 -23.47 -7.23 -47.83
CA HIS A 70 -24.20 -6.57 -48.91
C HIS A 70 -25.44 -7.38 -49.35
N PRO A 71 -26.62 -6.75 -49.52
CA PRO A 71 -27.88 -7.45 -49.82
C PRO A 71 -27.82 -8.31 -51.10
N ASP A 72 -27.06 -7.89 -52.11
CA ASP A 72 -26.93 -8.62 -53.37
C ASP A 72 -26.08 -9.90 -53.27
N LYS A 73 -25.42 -10.15 -52.14
CA LYS A 73 -24.56 -11.32 -51.96
C LYS A 73 -25.27 -12.47 -51.26
N PRO A 74 -24.89 -13.73 -51.55
CA PRO A 74 -25.42 -14.88 -50.82
C PRO A 74 -25.07 -14.78 -49.33
N GLY A 75 -26.08 -14.61 -48.48
CA GLY A 75 -25.92 -14.40 -47.03
C GLY A 75 -25.92 -12.93 -46.57
N GLY A 76 -26.15 -11.98 -47.48
CA GLY A 76 -26.40 -10.58 -47.16
C GLY A 76 -27.71 -10.38 -46.39
N SER A 77 -27.74 -9.38 -45.51
CA SER A 77 -28.94 -8.99 -44.77
C SER A 77 -28.94 -7.48 -44.60
N THR A 78 -30.08 -6.86 -44.92
CA THR A 78 -30.29 -5.41 -44.76
C THR A 78 -30.15 -4.97 -43.31
N GLU A 79 -30.59 -5.79 -42.36
CA GLU A 79 -30.50 -5.53 -40.92
C GLU A 79 -29.04 -5.51 -40.44
N LYS A 80 -28.26 -6.55 -40.78
CA LYS A 80 -26.83 -6.61 -40.41
C LYS A 80 -26.03 -5.48 -41.04
N MET A 81 -26.34 -5.13 -42.29
CA MET A 81 -25.71 -4.01 -42.97
C MET A 81 -26.02 -2.67 -42.28
N ALA A 82 -27.26 -2.46 -41.84
CA ALA A 82 -27.66 -1.28 -41.07
C ALA A 82 -26.91 -1.20 -39.72
N GLU A 83 -26.77 -2.32 -39.02
CA GLU A 83 -26.03 -2.39 -37.74
C GLU A 83 -24.54 -2.06 -37.93
N VAL A 84 -23.89 -2.62 -38.95
CA VAL A 84 -22.48 -2.35 -39.27
C VAL A 84 -22.26 -0.88 -39.64
N ASN A 85 -23.18 -0.28 -40.41
CA ASN A 85 -23.15 1.15 -40.74
C ASN A 85 -23.29 2.04 -39.49
N LEU A 86 -24.21 1.70 -38.59
CA LEU A 86 -24.42 2.42 -37.34
C LEU A 86 -23.21 2.29 -36.42
N ALA A 87 -22.69 1.08 -36.24
CA ALA A 87 -21.49 0.83 -35.43
C ALA A 87 -20.29 1.64 -35.95
N TYR A 88 -20.07 1.65 -37.26
CA TYR A 88 -19.01 2.46 -37.88
C TYR A 88 -19.19 3.96 -37.65
N LYS A 89 -20.43 4.47 -37.72
CA LYS A 89 -20.73 5.88 -37.41
C LYS A 89 -20.36 6.22 -35.96
N ILE A 90 -20.78 5.39 -34.99
CA ILE A 90 -20.46 5.59 -33.57
C ILE A 90 -18.94 5.56 -33.36
N VAL A 91 -18.24 4.57 -33.91
CA VAL A 91 -16.78 4.48 -33.76
C VAL A 91 -16.11 5.72 -34.34
N LYS A 92 -16.48 6.14 -35.54
CA LYS A 92 -15.88 7.31 -36.20
C LYS A 92 -15.98 8.58 -35.36
N GLU A 93 -17.11 8.77 -34.67
CA GLU A 93 -17.34 9.95 -33.81
C GLU A 93 -16.62 9.85 -32.44
N ASN A 94 -16.40 8.63 -31.92
CA ASN A 94 -15.92 8.42 -30.54
C ASN A 94 -14.50 7.82 -30.44
N HIS A 95 -13.83 7.53 -31.56
CA HIS A 95 -12.56 6.80 -31.58
C HIS A 95 -11.45 7.49 -30.78
N ASP A 96 -11.21 8.77 -31.05
CA ASP A 96 -10.15 9.54 -30.39
C ASP A 96 -10.41 9.71 -28.89
N ALA A 97 -11.67 9.92 -28.51
CA ALA A 97 -12.08 10.01 -27.11
C ALA A 97 -11.87 8.68 -26.37
N MET A 98 -12.16 7.55 -27.03
CA MET A 98 -11.94 6.22 -26.49
C MET A 98 -10.45 5.94 -26.22
N LEU A 99 -9.59 6.26 -27.19
CA LEU A 99 -8.14 6.07 -27.03
C LEU A 99 -7.57 6.91 -25.87
N ARG A 100 -8.06 8.15 -25.69
CA ARG A 100 -7.67 9.00 -24.55
C ARG A 100 -8.08 8.39 -23.21
N ARG A 101 -9.33 7.97 -23.07
CA ARG A 101 -9.86 7.33 -21.84
C ARG A 101 -9.11 6.03 -21.51
N MET A 102 -8.79 5.23 -22.51
CA MET A 102 -8.02 4.00 -22.32
C MET A 102 -6.63 4.27 -21.74
N LYS A 103 -5.96 5.34 -22.19
CA LYS A 103 -4.67 5.78 -21.64
C LYS A 103 -4.77 6.25 -20.19
N GLU A 104 -5.83 6.97 -19.85
CA GLU A 104 -6.10 7.42 -18.47
C GLU A 104 -6.34 6.21 -17.54
N ALA A 105 -7.22 5.29 -17.94
CA ALA A 105 -7.52 4.08 -17.18
C ALA A 105 -6.26 3.26 -16.85
N GLU A 106 -5.37 3.07 -17.83
CA GLU A 106 -4.09 2.39 -17.62
C GLU A 106 -3.23 3.06 -16.54
N SER A 107 -3.10 4.39 -16.59
CA SER A 107 -2.29 5.13 -15.62
C SER A 107 -2.79 4.93 -14.19
N THR A 108 -4.11 4.89 -14.00
CA THR A 108 -4.73 4.66 -12.70
C THR A 108 -4.51 3.23 -12.19
N ILE A 109 -4.60 2.23 -13.08
CA ILE A 109 -4.36 0.82 -12.73
C ILE A 109 -2.91 0.62 -12.30
N LYS A 110 -1.95 1.15 -13.06
CA LYS A 110 -0.51 1.07 -12.73
C LYS A 110 -0.17 1.73 -11.39
N ALA A 111 -0.75 2.90 -11.10
CA ALA A 111 -0.53 3.59 -9.82
C ALA A 111 -1.05 2.75 -8.62
N ASN A 112 -2.22 2.13 -8.77
CA ASN A 112 -2.80 1.26 -7.75
C ASN A 112 -1.98 -0.01 -7.52
N GLU A 113 -1.44 -0.62 -8.57
CA GLU A 113 -0.56 -1.79 -8.48
C GLU A 113 0.75 -1.47 -7.74
N ALA A 114 1.39 -0.33 -8.06
CA ALA A 114 2.60 0.12 -7.37
C ALA A 114 2.36 0.36 -5.86
N TYR A 115 1.22 0.98 -5.49
CA TYR A 115 0.85 1.16 -4.09
C TYR A 115 0.70 -0.17 -3.34
N ARG A 116 0.06 -1.16 -3.96
CA ARG A 116 -0.11 -2.50 -3.37
C ARG A 116 1.25 -3.17 -3.15
N GLN A 117 2.15 -3.13 -4.14
CA GLN A 117 3.49 -3.71 -4.02
C GLN A 117 4.28 -3.09 -2.86
N HIS A 118 4.30 -1.75 -2.76
CA HIS A 118 5.00 -1.06 -1.67
C HIS A 118 4.42 -1.42 -0.28
N LYS A 119 3.10 -1.54 -0.17
CA LYS A 119 2.43 -1.99 1.07
C LYS A 119 2.88 -3.40 1.49
N HIS A 120 2.94 -4.34 0.55
CA HIS A 120 3.38 -5.71 0.82
C HIS A 120 4.87 -5.78 1.20
N ALA A 121 5.75 -5.06 0.50
CA ALA A 121 7.18 -4.99 0.83
C ALA A 121 7.41 -4.44 2.26
N ARG A 122 6.64 -3.43 2.66
CA ARG A 122 6.70 -2.88 4.02
C ARG A 122 6.29 -3.91 5.08
N ALA A 123 5.25 -4.71 4.81
CA ALA A 123 4.78 -5.74 5.73
C ALA A 123 5.80 -6.87 5.91
N SER A 124 6.43 -7.34 4.83
CA SER A 124 7.48 -8.37 4.89
C SER A 124 8.70 -7.90 5.69
N ARG A 125 9.20 -6.67 5.45
CA ARG A 125 10.32 -6.12 6.23
C ARG A 125 10.00 -6.00 7.73
N ASP A 126 8.73 -5.78 8.06
CA ASP A 126 8.30 -5.69 9.46
C ASP A 126 8.25 -7.07 10.14
N GLU A 127 8.01 -8.13 9.38
CA GLU A 127 8.08 -9.52 9.81
C GLU A 127 9.53 -9.93 10.13
N ASP A 128 10.48 -9.63 9.21
CA ASP A 128 11.91 -9.94 9.38
C ASP A 128 12.53 -9.27 10.62
N LEU A 129 12.08 -8.05 10.95
CA LEU A 129 12.58 -7.29 12.09
C LEU A 129 11.90 -7.67 13.43
N GLY A 130 11.02 -8.68 13.43
CA GLY A 130 10.21 -9.05 14.60
C GLY A 130 9.31 -7.90 15.07
N ARG A 131 9.05 -6.90 14.21
CA ARG A 131 8.30 -5.67 14.54
C ARG A 131 6.79 -5.89 14.58
N SER A 132 6.31 -7.09 14.33
CA SER A 132 4.93 -7.47 14.61
C SER A 132 4.68 -7.41 16.13
N GLY A 133 4.12 -6.31 16.63
CA GLY A 133 3.72 -6.16 18.05
C GLY A 133 2.58 -7.10 18.43
N GLY A 134 2.81 -8.41 18.37
CA GLY A 134 1.83 -9.46 18.57
C GLY A 134 1.18 -10.03 17.29
N LEU A 135 1.35 -9.44 16.09
CA LEU A 135 0.76 -10.02 14.86
C LEU A 135 1.29 -11.43 14.58
N ASN A 136 2.55 -11.72 14.92
CA ASN A 136 3.09 -13.07 14.79
C ASN A 136 2.42 -14.06 15.76
N ARG A 137 1.94 -13.62 16.93
CA ARG A 137 1.10 -14.46 17.81
C ARG A 137 -0.23 -14.79 17.13
N ARG A 138 -0.89 -13.80 16.50
CA ARG A 138 -2.15 -14.03 15.78
C ARG A 138 -1.97 -14.92 14.55
N ASN A 139 -0.89 -14.76 13.79
CA ASN A 139 -0.58 -15.62 12.64
C ASN A 139 -0.22 -17.04 13.09
N SER A 140 0.74 -17.22 14.00
CA SER A 140 1.08 -18.55 14.53
C SER A 140 -0.12 -19.24 15.18
N ARG A 141 -1.01 -18.48 15.81
CA ARG A 141 -2.29 -18.96 16.31
C ARG A 141 -3.25 -19.38 15.20
N ALA A 142 -3.48 -18.54 14.18
CA ALA A 142 -4.30 -18.89 13.02
C ALA A 142 -3.74 -20.13 12.30
N THR A 143 -2.41 -20.28 12.24
CA THR A 143 -1.75 -21.47 11.70
C THR A 143 -2.01 -22.70 12.57
N ARG A 144 -1.97 -22.58 13.91
CA ARG A 144 -2.34 -23.67 14.82
C ARG A 144 -3.81 -24.04 14.71
N GLU A 145 -4.70 -23.06 14.66
CA GLU A 145 -6.15 -23.24 14.49
C GLU A 145 -6.49 -23.86 13.12
N ALA A 146 -5.73 -23.53 12.07
CA ALA A 146 -5.86 -24.17 10.76
C ALA A 146 -5.27 -25.58 10.71
N ALA A 147 -4.28 -25.90 11.56
CA ALA A 147 -3.65 -27.22 11.63
C ALA A 147 -4.43 -28.21 12.50
N GLU A 148 -5.26 -27.74 13.45
CA GLU A 148 -6.09 -28.65 14.25
C GLU A 148 -7.32 -29.13 13.48
N PRO A 149 -7.61 -30.44 13.45
CA PRO A 149 -8.82 -30.96 12.83
C PRO A 149 -10.04 -30.42 13.57
N THR A 150 -10.94 -29.80 12.80
CA THR A 150 -12.14 -29.08 13.24
C THR A 150 -13.06 -30.00 14.05
N GLY A 151 -12.92 -30.07 15.38
CA GLY A 151 -13.87 -30.79 16.23
C GLY A 151 -13.38 -31.32 17.57
N LEU A 152 -12.07 -31.52 17.77
CA LEU A 152 -11.53 -32.02 19.04
C LEU A 152 -10.58 -31.01 19.68
N ARG A 153 -11.08 -29.84 20.09
CA ARG A 153 -10.30 -28.99 20.99
C ARG A 153 -10.27 -29.69 22.35
N ARG A 154 -9.25 -30.52 22.59
CA ARG A 154 -9.03 -31.20 23.86
C ARG A 154 -9.03 -30.14 24.97
N THR A 155 -9.96 -30.27 25.92
CA THR A 155 -9.91 -29.47 27.16
C THR A 155 -8.59 -29.76 27.83
N ARG A 156 -7.71 -28.75 27.90
CA ARG A 156 -6.38 -28.88 28.52
C ARG A 156 -6.51 -29.36 29.96
N SER A 157 -5.48 -29.96 30.55
CA SER A 157 -5.46 -30.16 32.01
C SER A 157 -5.29 -28.81 32.75
N LEU A 158 -5.62 -28.73 34.05
CA LEU A 158 -5.40 -27.50 34.83
C LEU A 158 -3.90 -27.17 34.88
N LYS A 159 -3.07 -28.19 35.10
CA LYS A 159 -1.61 -28.10 35.08
C LYS A 159 -1.06 -27.61 33.73
N GLU A 160 -1.67 -28.02 32.61
CA GLU A 160 -1.32 -27.50 31.28
C GLU A 160 -1.64 -26.00 31.14
N ILE A 161 -2.78 -25.54 31.67
CA ILE A 161 -3.12 -24.11 31.66
C ILE A 161 -2.13 -23.32 32.54
N GLU A 162 -1.81 -23.81 33.74
CA GLU A 162 -0.84 -23.16 34.62
C GLU A 162 0.56 -23.07 33.98
N ALA A 163 1.01 -24.15 33.34
CA ALA A 163 2.29 -24.16 32.62
C ALA A 163 2.29 -23.21 31.41
N GLN A 164 1.19 -23.19 30.64
CA GLN A 164 1.03 -22.25 29.55
C GLN A 164 0.97 -20.80 30.04
N TRP A 165 0.31 -20.55 31.17
CA TRP A 165 0.24 -19.24 31.79
C TRP A 165 1.62 -18.76 32.26
N ALA A 166 2.39 -19.62 32.91
CA ALA A 166 3.76 -19.33 33.32
C ALA A 166 4.63 -18.94 32.11
N LYS A 167 4.59 -19.75 31.04
CA LYS A 167 5.30 -19.45 29.79
C LYS A 167 4.81 -18.15 29.15
N TYR A 168 3.51 -17.93 29.14
CA TYR A 168 2.91 -16.72 28.56
C TYR A 168 3.37 -15.45 29.29
N LYS A 169 3.47 -15.49 30.62
CA LYS A 169 4.02 -14.38 31.41
C LYS A 169 5.45 -14.08 30.98
N GLU A 170 6.31 -15.09 30.93
CA GLU A 170 7.71 -14.97 30.51
C GLU A 170 7.84 -14.39 29.09
N ASP A 171 7.13 -14.98 28.12
CA ASP A 171 7.13 -14.54 26.73
C ASP A 171 6.63 -13.08 26.57
N THR A 172 5.64 -12.70 27.38
CA THR A 172 5.06 -11.35 27.37
C THR A 172 6.01 -10.33 27.99
N GLU A 173 6.68 -10.66 29.09
CA GLU A 173 7.72 -9.80 29.66
C GLU A 173 8.91 -9.63 28.71
N ALA A 174 9.38 -10.72 28.08
CA ALA A 174 10.43 -10.68 27.09
C ALA A 174 10.04 -9.79 25.89
N ALA A 175 8.80 -9.90 25.41
CA ALA A 175 8.26 -9.05 24.35
C ALA A 175 8.19 -7.57 24.76
N VAL A 176 7.73 -7.26 25.98
CA VAL A 176 7.70 -5.89 26.50
C VAL A 176 9.11 -5.30 26.59
N ARG A 177 10.08 -6.05 27.13
CA ARG A 177 11.50 -5.62 27.18
C ARG A 177 12.03 -5.36 25.77
N SER A 178 11.80 -6.28 24.84
CA SER A 178 12.20 -6.12 23.43
C SER A 178 11.56 -4.88 22.78
N MET A 179 10.26 -4.64 23.00
CA MET A 179 9.59 -3.44 22.51
C MET A 179 10.22 -2.15 23.06
N CYS A 180 10.48 -2.09 24.37
CA CYS A 180 11.10 -0.91 25.00
C CYS A 180 12.52 -0.69 24.48
N ASN A 181 13.37 -1.73 24.48
CA ASN A 181 14.75 -1.66 24.01
C ASN A 181 14.84 -1.22 22.53
N ARG A 182 13.93 -1.72 21.68
CA ARG A 182 13.87 -1.30 20.28
C ARG A 182 13.48 0.17 20.13
N TYR A 183 12.50 0.64 20.90
CA TYR A 183 12.11 2.04 20.84
C TYR A 183 13.23 2.96 21.35
N GLU A 184 13.91 2.56 22.43
CA GLU A 184 15.10 3.26 22.93
C GLU A 184 16.21 3.33 21.87
N LEU A 185 16.56 2.22 21.25
CA LEU A 185 17.55 2.17 20.16
C LEU A 185 17.13 3.06 18.98
N ALA A 186 15.85 3.10 18.65
CA ALA A 186 15.33 3.94 17.59
C ALA A 186 15.43 5.45 17.93
N ILE A 187 15.25 5.81 19.20
CA ILE A 187 15.51 7.17 19.71
C ILE A 187 17.01 7.51 19.63
N GLN A 188 17.89 6.59 20.03
CA GLN A 188 19.34 6.76 19.94
C GLN A 188 19.82 6.93 18.48
N GLN A 189 19.25 6.17 17.54
CA GLN A 189 19.51 6.35 16.11
C GLN A 189 19.01 7.71 15.62
N GLY A 190 17.80 8.14 16.03
CA GLY A 190 17.27 9.46 15.72
C GLY A 190 18.18 10.60 16.21
N LYS A 191 18.78 10.44 17.40
CA LYS A 191 19.81 11.34 17.95
C LYS A 191 21.04 11.38 17.07
N PHE A 192 21.58 10.21 16.70
CA PHE A 192 22.79 10.09 15.91
C PHE A 192 22.64 10.76 14.53
N PHE A 193 21.52 10.50 13.84
CA PHE A 193 21.28 11.06 12.51
C PHE A 193 20.80 12.52 12.52
N ARG A 194 20.46 13.08 13.69
CA ARG A 194 19.87 14.43 13.84
C ARG A 194 18.66 14.69 12.93
N LYS A 195 17.88 13.66 12.60
CA LYS A 195 16.70 13.74 11.70
C LYS A 195 15.41 13.61 12.50
N SER A 196 14.71 14.73 12.70
CA SER A 196 13.44 14.78 13.44
C SER A 196 12.30 14.02 12.75
N ALA A 197 12.26 14.01 11.41
CA ALA A 197 11.22 13.32 10.64
C ALA A 197 11.22 11.81 10.90
N THR A 198 12.40 11.19 10.89
CA THR A 198 12.58 9.76 11.18
C THR A 198 12.09 9.42 12.58
N LEU A 199 12.34 10.28 13.57
CA LEU A 199 11.88 10.08 14.94
C LEU A 199 10.34 10.13 15.04
N ASN A 200 9.67 11.06 14.34
CA ASN A 200 8.21 11.14 14.35
C ASN A 200 7.56 9.88 13.76
N GLU A 201 8.08 9.39 12.63
CA GLU A 201 7.60 8.14 12.02
C GLU A 201 7.77 6.94 12.95
N ILE A 202 8.92 6.84 13.63
CA ILE A 202 9.20 5.82 14.63
C ILE A 202 8.21 5.93 15.80
N THR A 203 8.00 7.12 16.37
CA THR A 203 7.07 7.32 17.50
C THR A 203 5.63 6.94 17.15
N VAL A 204 5.12 7.34 15.98
CA VAL A 204 3.77 6.97 15.53
C VAL A 204 3.66 5.45 15.36
N ARG A 205 4.68 4.83 14.77
CA ARG A 205 4.75 3.39 14.57
C ARG A 205 4.79 2.63 15.90
N GLU A 206 5.67 3.01 16.80
CA GLU A 206 5.83 2.38 18.12
C GLU A 206 4.54 2.53 18.96
N ARG A 207 3.86 3.67 18.86
CA ARG A 207 2.53 3.86 19.48
C ARG A 207 1.50 2.86 18.95
N TRP A 208 1.49 2.61 17.64
CA TRP A 208 0.59 1.62 17.04
C TRP A 208 0.95 0.19 17.49
N LEU A 209 2.22 -0.16 17.51
CA LEU A 209 2.71 -1.46 17.98
C LEU A 209 2.33 -1.72 19.43
N ARG A 210 2.51 -0.73 20.31
CA ARG A 210 2.05 -0.78 21.71
C ARG A 210 0.55 -1.06 21.80
N LYS A 211 -0.27 -0.33 21.05
CA LYS A 211 -1.74 -0.49 21.09
C LYS A 211 -2.16 -1.88 20.62
N SER A 212 -1.59 -2.36 19.52
CA SER A 212 -1.84 -3.70 18.99
C SER A 212 -1.39 -4.80 19.95
N PHE A 213 -0.22 -4.63 20.57
CA PHE A 213 0.31 -5.58 21.56
C PHE A 213 -0.56 -5.64 22.81
N ALA A 214 -0.92 -4.49 23.39
CA ALA A 214 -1.80 -4.44 24.57
C ALA A 214 -3.16 -5.09 24.29
N LYS A 215 -3.73 -4.86 23.11
CA LYS A 215 -4.95 -5.53 22.67
C LYS A 215 -4.77 -7.05 22.62
N GLY A 216 -3.69 -7.53 21.99
CA GLY A 216 -3.39 -8.96 21.92
C GLY A 216 -3.21 -9.59 23.31
N VAL A 217 -2.54 -8.89 24.23
CA VAL A 217 -2.38 -9.37 25.61
C VAL A 217 -3.72 -9.58 26.31
N TRP A 218 -4.65 -8.64 26.13
CA TRP A 218 -6.00 -8.77 26.68
C TRP A 218 -6.80 -9.90 26.03
N GLU A 219 -6.71 -10.07 24.71
CA GLU A 219 -7.41 -11.15 24.01
C GLU A 219 -6.93 -12.52 24.51
N ASP A 220 -5.61 -12.73 24.62
CA ASP A 220 -5.01 -13.97 25.10
C ASP A 220 -5.39 -14.26 26.56
N VAL A 221 -5.37 -13.23 27.42
CA VAL A 221 -5.76 -13.35 28.84
C VAL A 221 -7.24 -13.69 29.00
N HIS A 222 -8.12 -13.02 28.25
CA HIS A 222 -9.56 -13.30 28.31
C HIS A 222 -9.88 -14.72 27.85
N GLU A 223 -9.15 -15.23 26.86
CA GLU A 223 -9.30 -16.60 26.42
C GLU A 223 -8.83 -17.61 27.48
N LEU A 224 -7.62 -17.47 28.01
CA LEU A 224 -7.11 -18.38 29.05
C LEU A 224 -8.04 -18.39 30.27
N ARG A 225 -8.51 -17.21 30.67
CA ARG A 225 -9.52 -17.05 31.71
C ARG A 225 -10.84 -17.71 31.33
N GLY A 226 -11.29 -17.56 30.08
CA GLY A 226 -12.49 -18.21 29.57
C GLY A 226 -12.40 -19.75 29.57
N GLU A 227 -11.25 -20.30 29.17
CA GLU A 227 -10.96 -21.75 29.23
C GLU A 227 -10.96 -22.26 30.68
N LEU A 228 -10.41 -21.48 31.62
CA LEU A 228 -10.39 -21.83 33.03
C LEU A 228 -11.80 -21.86 33.65
N LEU A 229 -12.60 -20.83 33.37
CA LEU A 229 -13.95 -20.67 33.95
C LEU A 229 -15.01 -21.60 33.34
N ARG A 230 -14.79 -22.15 32.14
CA ARG A 230 -15.72 -23.11 31.50
C ARG A 230 -15.71 -24.50 32.16
N ARG A 231 -14.79 -24.79 33.07
CA ARG A 231 -14.58 -26.15 33.64
C ARG A 231 -15.63 -26.61 34.67
N GLY A 232 -16.75 -25.91 34.83
CA GLY A 232 -17.91 -26.36 35.62
C GLY A 232 -17.75 -26.23 37.14
N THR A 233 -16.64 -26.69 37.72
CA THR A 233 -16.35 -26.59 39.16
C THR A 233 -15.41 -25.41 39.44
N ARG A 234 -15.97 -24.30 39.93
CA ARG A 234 -15.17 -23.15 40.42
C ARG A 234 -14.44 -23.56 41.70
N SER A 235 -13.18 -23.97 41.59
CA SER A 235 -12.31 -24.03 42.77
C SER A 235 -11.84 -22.62 43.13
N ALA A 236 -11.59 -22.35 44.42
CA ALA A 236 -11.03 -21.07 44.86
C ALA A 236 -9.72 -20.74 44.12
N GLN A 237 -8.86 -21.74 43.93
CA GLN A 237 -7.61 -21.64 43.16
C GLN A 237 -7.81 -21.19 41.71
N GLN A 238 -8.87 -21.66 41.02
CA GLN A 238 -9.16 -21.21 39.66
C GLN A 238 -9.63 -19.76 39.61
N SER A 239 -10.40 -19.32 40.61
CA SER A 239 -10.82 -17.91 40.71
C SER A 239 -9.63 -17.00 40.96
N GLU A 240 -8.74 -17.39 41.88
CA GLU A 240 -7.51 -16.67 42.18
C GLU A 240 -6.60 -16.57 40.95
N LEU A 241 -6.38 -17.69 40.23
CA LEU A 241 -5.59 -17.69 38.99
C LEU A 241 -6.24 -16.81 37.90
N ALA A 242 -7.57 -16.82 37.78
CA ALA A 242 -8.28 -15.95 36.83
C ALA A 242 -8.11 -14.46 37.17
N GLU A 243 -8.11 -14.10 38.44
CA GLU A 243 -7.86 -12.74 38.92
C GLU A 243 -6.38 -12.34 38.73
N GLU A 244 -5.44 -13.25 38.95
CA GLU A 244 -4.01 -13.07 38.63
C GLU A 244 -3.83 -12.75 37.14
N MET A 245 -4.54 -13.45 36.25
CA MET A 245 -4.45 -13.19 34.80
C MET A 245 -4.88 -11.77 34.41
N VAL A 246 -5.99 -11.29 34.98
CA VAL A 246 -6.50 -9.93 34.72
C VAL A 246 -5.58 -8.87 35.35
N SER A 247 -5.09 -9.11 36.55
CA SER A 247 -4.16 -8.19 37.22
C SER A 247 -2.80 -8.12 36.51
N PHE A 248 -2.31 -9.23 35.95
CA PHE A 248 -1.13 -9.26 35.10
C PHE A 248 -1.32 -8.44 33.82
N ALA A 249 -2.47 -8.59 33.14
CA ALA A 249 -2.76 -7.84 31.91
C ALA A 249 -2.79 -6.33 32.17
N SER A 250 -3.50 -5.90 33.23
CA SER A 250 -3.61 -4.50 33.61
C SER A 250 -2.26 -3.90 34.03
N THR A 251 -1.48 -4.63 34.84
CA THR A 251 -0.13 -4.23 35.26
C THR A 251 0.83 -4.13 34.08
N THR A 252 0.80 -5.11 33.18
CA THR A 252 1.64 -5.12 31.96
C THR A 252 1.30 -3.95 31.06
N GLN A 253 0.00 -3.69 30.83
CA GLN A 253 -0.44 -2.53 30.05
C GLN A 253 0.01 -1.22 30.69
N ARG A 254 -0.12 -1.08 32.02
CA ARG A 254 0.28 0.12 32.75
C ARG A 254 1.80 0.34 32.65
N LYS A 255 2.61 -0.68 32.96
CA LYS A 255 4.08 -0.62 32.84
C LYS A 255 4.52 -0.27 31.42
N LEU A 256 3.90 -0.90 30.43
CA LEU A 256 4.18 -0.62 29.01
C LEU A 256 3.82 0.83 28.66
N ASN A 257 2.70 1.35 29.15
CA ASN A 257 2.31 2.75 28.93
C ASN A 257 3.29 3.73 29.58
N GLU A 258 3.68 3.48 30.83
CA GLU A 258 4.65 4.32 31.56
C GLU A 258 6.00 4.35 30.84
N ASN A 259 6.52 3.19 30.42
CA ASN A 259 7.77 3.10 29.65
C ASN A 259 7.68 3.84 28.30
N PHE A 260 6.59 3.64 27.55
CA PHE A 260 6.42 4.32 26.27
C PHE A 260 6.22 5.82 26.41
N GLN A 261 5.54 6.26 27.48
CA GLN A 261 5.38 7.68 27.79
C GLN A 261 6.74 8.30 28.10
N ARG A 262 7.56 7.65 28.94
CA ARG A 262 8.93 8.08 29.23
C ARG A 262 9.77 8.19 27.96
N LEU A 263 9.82 7.13 27.15
CA LEU A 263 10.59 7.13 25.89
C LEU A 263 10.08 8.19 24.90
N THR A 264 8.77 8.41 24.84
CA THR A 264 8.20 9.47 24.01
C THR A 264 8.60 10.86 24.53
N GLN A 265 8.60 11.07 25.84
CA GLN A 265 9.06 12.32 26.43
C GLN A 265 10.55 12.56 26.16
N GLU A 266 11.39 11.54 26.28
CA GLU A 266 12.82 11.60 25.91
C GLU A 266 12.99 11.96 24.42
N SER A 267 12.18 11.37 23.55
CA SER A 267 12.18 11.67 22.10
C SER A 267 11.82 13.13 21.80
N VAL A 268 10.83 13.68 22.51
CA VAL A 268 10.39 15.08 22.36
C VAL A 268 11.42 16.05 22.92
N GLN A 269 12.01 15.75 24.09
CA GLN A 269 13.10 16.54 24.66
C GLN A 269 14.33 16.57 23.77
N LEU A 270 14.62 15.45 23.09
CA LEU A 270 15.70 15.39 22.13
C LEU A 270 15.42 16.27 20.90
N GLN A 271 14.19 16.25 20.38
CA GLN A 271 13.79 17.12 19.27
C GLN A 271 13.86 18.59 19.65
N SER A 272 13.39 18.98 20.85
CA SER A 272 13.45 20.36 21.29
C SER A 272 14.90 20.83 21.45
N ARG A 273 15.79 20.00 22.00
CA ARG A 273 17.24 20.29 22.07
C ARG A 273 17.85 20.49 20.69
N MET A 274 17.59 19.58 19.74
CA MET A 274 18.09 19.73 18.37
C MET A 274 17.57 20.99 17.67
N LEU A 275 16.31 21.38 17.93
CA LEU A 275 15.76 22.62 17.40
C LEU A 275 16.44 23.85 18.00
N VAL A 276 16.64 23.88 19.32
CA VAL A 276 17.35 24.96 20.01
C VAL A 276 18.79 25.09 19.51
N GLU A 277 19.52 23.97 19.34
CA GLU A 277 20.88 23.96 18.78
C GLU A 277 20.92 24.53 17.35
N ARG A 278 19.95 24.16 16.50
CA ARG A 278 19.85 24.69 15.13
C ARG A 278 19.55 26.19 15.12
N VAL A 279 18.62 26.64 15.95
CA VAL A 279 18.27 28.07 16.08
C VAL A 279 19.48 28.86 16.57
N PHE A 280 20.19 28.34 17.58
CA PHE A 280 21.40 28.95 18.10
C PHE A 280 22.48 29.07 17.01
N PHE A 281 22.75 27.99 16.26
CA PHE A 281 23.72 28.01 15.17
C PHE A 281 23.34 29.01 14.05
N MET A 282 22.05 29.09 13.72
CA MET A 282 21.55 30.08 12.74
C MET A 282 21.75 31.51 13.22
N VAL A 283 21.44 31.81 14.49
CA VAL A 283 21.65 33.14 15.08
C VAL A 283 23.14 33.49 15.09
N CYS A 284 24.02 32.59 15.54
CA CYS A 284 25.48 32.79 15.50
C CYS A 284 25.98 33.01 14.06
N SER A 285 25.48 32.24 13.09
CA SER A 285 25.84 32.38 11.68
C SER A 285 25.42 33.73 11.11
N VAL A 286 24.22 34.22 11.43
CA VAL A 286 23.76 35.55 11.02
C VAL A 286 24.61 36.66 11.65
N ILE A 287 24.94 36.56 12.94
CA ILE A 287 25.82 37.53 13.61
C ILE A 287 27.21 37.55 12.94
N LEU A 288 27.77 36.37 12.62
CA LEU A 288 29.04 36.27 11.91
C LEU A 288 28.95 36.85 10.50
N LEU A 289 27.89 36.54 9.74
CA LEU A 289 27.66 37.13 8.42
C LEU A 289 27.55 38.66 8.48
N VAL A 290 26.83 39.20 9.46
CA VAL A 290 26.75 40.66 9.67
C VAL A 290 28.12 41.25 10.01
N LYS A 291 28.92 40.59 10.85
CA LYS A 291 30.29 41.04 11.18
C LYS A 291 31.22 40.97 9.96
N VAL A 292 31.20 39.88 9.21
CA VAL A 292 31.98 39.71 7.97
C VAL A 292 31.55 40.72 6.93
N TRP A 293 30.24 40.97 6.78
CA TRP A 293 29.71 41.97 5.87
C TRP A 293 30.14 43.38 6.27
N ARG A 294 30.03 43.74 7.56
CA ARG A 294 30.53 45.03 8.07
C ARG A 294 32.03 45.20 7.84
N TRP A 295 32.82 44.16 8.09
CA TRP A 295 34.26 44.17 7.81
C TRP A 295 34.54 44.33 6.32
N PHE A 296 33.82 43.62 5.45
CA PHE A 296 33.95 43.71 3.99
C PHE A 296 33.56 45.09 3.45
N VAL A 297 32.44 45.65 3.91
CA VAL A 297 32.02 47.03 3.60
C VAL A 297 33.10 48.01 4.07
N GLY A 298 33.57 47.90 5.31
CA GLY A 298 34.67 48.73 5.82
C GLY A 298 35.94 48.63 4.99
N PHE A 299 36.33 47.41 4.58
CA PHE A 299 37.50 47.17 3.75
C PHE A 299 37.36 47.75 2.33
N THR A 300 36.21 47.54 1.68
CA THR A 300 35.95 48.06 0.33
C THR A 300 35.85 49.58 0.32
N PHE A 301 35.20 50.21 1.29
CA PHE A 301 35.16 51.67 1.39
C PHE A 301 36.53 52.26 1.73
N ASN A 302 37.27 51.69 2.68
CA ASN A 302 38.60 52.19 3.02
C ASN A 302 39.60 52.04 1.85
N ASN A 303 39.60 50.92 1.11
CA ASN A 303 40.47 50.76 -0.07
C ASN A 303 40.01 51.56 -1.29
N THR A 304 38.70 51.67 -1.55
CA THR A 304 38.21 52.40 -2.72
C THR A 304 38.33 53.91 -2.54
N LEU A 305 38.03 54.42 -1.33
CA LEU A 305 38.24 55.83 -1.01
C LEU A 305 39.73 56.17 -1.01
N THR A 306 40.60 55.34 -0.42
CA THR A 306 42.04 55.61 -0.50
C THR A 306 42.57 55.60 -1.92
N VAL A 307 42.14 54.68 -2.80
CA VAL A 307 42.61 54.65 -4.19
C VAL A 307 42.01 55.79 -5.03
N LYS A 308 40.72 56.10 -4.91
CA LYS A 308 40.08 57.19 -5.67
C LYS A 308 40.52 58.56 -5.19
N LEU A 309 40.68 58.76 -3.88
CA LEU A 309 41.11 60.03 -3.31
C LEU A 309 42.61 60.27 -3.60
N LYS A 310 43.43 59.21 -3.63
CA LYS A 310 44.82 59.29 -4.06
C LYS A 310 44.97 59.55 -5.56
N ARG A 311 44.06 59.04 -6.41
CA ARG A 311 44.01 59.43 -7.83
C ARG A 311 43.53 60.88 -8.02
N GLY A 312 42.50 61.31 -7.28
CA GLY A 312 42.00 62.67 -7.35
C GLY A 312 43.03 63.72 -6.95
N PHE A 313 43.84 63.45 -5.91
CA PHE A 313 44.92 64.36 -5.51
C PHE A 313 46.14 64.35 -6.43
N LEU A 314 46.30 63.32 -7.29
CA LEU A 314 47.39 63.24 -8.26
C LEU A 314 46.98 63.68 -9.67
N SER A 315 45.69 63.94 -9.92
CA SER A 315 45.20 64.50 -11.16
C SER A 315 44.45 65.81 -10.89
N GLN A 316 45.14 66.93 -11.09
CA GLN A 316 44.68 68.32 -11.03
C GLN A 316 44.84 69.00 -9.66
#